data_AF-A0A0Q6D4B8-F1
#
_entry.id   AF-A0A0Q6D4B8-F1
#
_cell.length_a   1.000
_cell.length_b   1.000
_cell.length_c   1.000
_cell.angle_alpha   90.00
_cell.angle_beta   90.00
_cell.angle_gamma   90.00
#
_symmetry.space_group_name_H-M   'P 1'
#
loop_
_entity.id
_entity.type
_entity.pdbx_description
1 polymer ?
#
loop_
_entity_poly.entity_id
_entity_poly.type
_entity_poly.pdbx_seq_one_letter_code
_entity_poly.pdbx_strand_id
1 'polypeptide(L)' 'MQLVVEPRLADPRAWYIVADPAVHDGAEYSLLSGNEQPFTDSRSGFDVDGVEFKMRHDFGAGWTDYRSWYTNPGA' A
#
# COMPACT_ATOMS: atom_id res chain seq x y z
N MET A 1 -21.93 -4.79 8.91
CA MET A 1 -21.37 -5.45 7.71
C MET A 1 -21.70 -4.56 6.51
N GLN A 2 -20.67 -4.08 5.82
CA GLN A 2 -20.81 -3.19 4.66
C GLN A 2 -20.37 -3.95 3.42
N LEU A 3 -21.18 -3.91 2.36
CA LEU A 3 -20.78 -4.43 1.05
C LEU A 3 -19.96 -3.36 0.33
N VAL A 4 -18.77 -3.74 -0.14
CA VAL A 4 -17.92 -2.91 -0.98
C VAL A 4 -17.75 -3.65 -2.31
N VAL A 5 -17.89 -2.92 -3.42
CA VAL A 5 -17.73 -3.46 -4.77
C VAL A 5 -16.43 -2.91 -5.36
N GLU A 6 -15.51 -3.81 -5.72
CA GLU A 6 -14.22 -3.47 -6.33
C GLU A 6 -14.09 -4.20 -7.68
N PRO A 7 -14.09 -3.49 -8.82
CA PRO A 7 -14.01 -4.10 -10.15
C PRO A 7 -12.79 -4.97 -10.41
N ARG A 8 -11.68 -4.74 -9.68
CA ARG A 8 -10.45 -5.56 -9.80
C ARG A 8 -10.60 -6.96 -9.17
N LEU A 9 -11.59 -7.18 -8.31
CA LEU A 9 -11.93 -8.50 -7.76
C LEU A 9 -12.85 -9.23 -8.76
N ALA A 10 -12.25 -9.72 -9.85
CA ALA A 10 -12.98 -10.17 -11.03
C ALA A 10 -13.46 -11.62 -10.98
N ASP A 11 -12.99 -12.45 -10.05
CA ASP A 11 -13.38 -13.86 -9.96
C ASP A 11 -14.76 -13.98 -9.27
N PRO A 12 -15.82 -14.41 -10.01
CA PRO A 12 -17.16 -14.53 -9.44
C PRO A 12 -17.32 -15.68 -8.45
N ARG A 13 -16.35 -16.60 -8.36
CA ARG A 13 -16.37 -17.72 -7.39
C ARG A 13 -15.63 -17.37 -6.11
N ALA A 14 -14.72 -16.40 -6.17
CA ALA A 14 -13.97 -15.98 -5.01
C ALA A 14 -14.83 -15.11 -4.08
N TRP A 15 -14.61 -15.27 -2.77
CA TRP A 15 -15.16 -14.36 -1.78
C TRP A 15 -14.08 -13.90 -0.80
N TYR A 16 -14.24 -12.68 -0.33
CA TYR A 16 -13.25 -11.96 0.47
C TYR A 16 -13.92 -11.46 1.74
N ILE A 17 -13.25 -11.65 2.88
CA ILE A 17 -13.67 -11.11 4.17
C ILE A 17 -12.52 -10.31 4.75
N VAL A 18 -12.87 -9.11 5.22
CA VAL A 18 -11.97 -8.24 5.98
C VAL A 18 -12.62 -7.97 7.33
N ALA A 19 -11.85 -8.19 8.40
CA ALA A 19 -12.26 -7.87 9.76
C ALA A 19 -12.39 -6.35 9.94
N ASP A 20 -13.18 -5.93 10.92
CA ASP A 20 -13.27 -4.52 11.28
C ASP A 20 -11.88 -4.02 11.75
N PRO A 21 -11.27 -3.03 11.08
CA PRO A 21 -9.95 -2.52 11.47
C PRO A 21 -9.95 -1.89 12.86
N ALA A 22 -11.10 -1.50 13.43
CA ALA A 22 -11.20 -1.05 14.81
C ALA A 22 -11.05 -2.19 15.84
N VAL A 23 -11.17 -3.45 15.41
CA VAL A 23 -11.11 -4.64 16.27
C VAL A 23 -9.86 -5.47 15.97
N HIS A 24 -9.50 -5.64 14.69
CA HIS A 24 -8.31 -6.36 14.25
C HIS A 24 -7.58 -5.56 13.18
N ASP A 25 -6.38 -5.06 13.51
CA ASP A 25 -5.53 -4.42 12.53
C ASP A 25 -4.91 -5.46 11.59
N GLY A 26 -5.04 -5.23 10.30
CA GLY A 26 -4.72 -6.21 9.27
C GLY A 26 -3.65 -5.74 8.33
N ALA A 27 -3.98 -4.73 7.54
CA ALA A 27 -3.05 -4.08 6.62
C ALA A 27 -2.54 -2.80 7.28
N GLU A 28 -1.26 -2.78 7.63
CA GLU A 28 -0.62 -1.62 8.23
C GLU A 28 0.26 -0.94 7.17
N TYR A 29 0.17 0.39 7.12
CA TYR A 29 1.14 1.22 6.41
C TYR A 29 1.71 2.24 7.39
N SER A 30 3.02 2.43 7.34
CA SER A 30 3.73 3.37 8.19
C SER A 30 4.69 4.22 7.39
N LEU A 31 4.80 5.47 7.81
CA LEU A 31 5.77 6.42 7.29
C LEU A 31 6.85 6.63 8.35
N LEU A 32 8.07 6.93 7.90
CA LEU A 32 9.14 7.27 8.82
C LEU A 32 8.81 8.58 9.54
N SER A 33 8.75 8.53 10.87
CA SER A 33 8.42 9.70 11.70
C SER A 33 9.35 10.88 11.40
N GLY A 34 8.78 12.05 11.14
CA GLY A 34 9.49 13.25 10.72
C GLY A 34 9.84 13.32 9.22
N ASN A 35 9.64 12.23 8.47
CA ASN A 35 9.93 12.10 7.03
C ASN A 35 8.72 11.52 6.27
N GLU A 36 7.54 12.08 6.53
CA GLU A 36 6.28 11.63 5.91
C GLU A 36 6.20 11.98 4.41
N GLN A 37 7.00 12.94 3.94
CA GLN A 37 7.07 13.32 2.54
C GLN A 37 8.26 12.67 1.83
N PRO A 38 8.15 12.41 0.50
CA PRO A 38 9.29 11.97 -0.30
C PRO A 38 10.40 13.03 -0.33
N PHE A 39 11.65 12.59 -0.15
CA PHE A 39 12.82 13.38 -0.45
C PHE A 39 12.94 13.55 -1.96
N THR A 40 13.10 14.79 -2.42
CA THR A 40 13.28 15.10 -3.85
C THR A 40 14.56 15.91 -4.01
N ASP A 41 15.54 15.35 -4.71
CA ASP A 41 16.78 16.04 -5.11
C ASP A 41 16.75 16.28 -6.62
N SER A 42 17.27 17.42 -7.05
CA SER A 42 17.48 17.72 -8.48
C SER A 42 18.88 18.26 -8.71
N ARG A 43 19.54 17.79 -9.77
CA ARG A 43 20.87 18.22 -10.18
C ARG A 43 20.88 18.55 -11.66
N SER A 44 21.30 19.77 -12.02
CA SER A 44 21.61 20.11 -13.41
C SER A 44 22.89 19.41 -13.84
N GLY A 45 22.82 18.69 -14.96
CA GLY A 45 23.96 17.96 -15.53
C GLY A 45 25.02 18.91 -16.09
N PHE A 46 26.29 18.54 -15.93
CA PHE A 46 27.42 19.25 -16.53
C PHE A 46 27.91 18.57 -17.81
N ASP A 47 27.78 17.23 -17.89
CA ASP A 47 28.16 16.43 -19.06
C ASP A 47 27.05 16.38 -20.13
N VAL A 48 25.80 16.60 -19.73
CA VAL A 48 24.61 16.58 -20.59
C VAL A 48 23.69 17.72 -20.17
N ASP A 49 23.16 18.46 -21.15
CA ASP A 49 22.15 19.49 -20.94
C ASP A 49 20.82 18.84 -20.55
N GLY A 50 20.64 18.64 -19.24
CA GLY A 50 19.49 17.96 -18.65
C GLY A 50 19.44 18.13 -17.13
N VAL A 51 18.30 17.79 -16.54
CA VAL A 51 18.10 17.80 -15.08
C VAL A 51 17.89 16.37 -14.62
N GLU A 52 18.75 15.92 -13.70
CA GLU A 52 18.60 14.65 -13.00
C GLU A 52 17.69 14.85 -11.80
N PHE A 53 16.69 13.98 -11.64
CA PHE A 53 15.80 13.97 -10.48
C PHE A 53 15.97 12.67 -9.71
N LYS A 54 16.05 12.77 -8.38
CA LYS A 54 16.06 11.64 -7.48
C LYS A 54 14.93 11.80 -6.47
N MET A 55 14.10 10.77 -6.37
CA MET A 55 13.09 10.67 -5.31
C MET A 55 13.42 9.48 -4.41
N ARG A 56 13.36 9.70 -3.09
CA ARG A 56 13.47 8.65 -2.07
C ARG A 56 12.31 8.81 -1.09
N HIS A 57 11.66 7.71 -0.73
CA HIS A 57 10.63 7.71 0.29
C HIS A 57 10.77 6.47 1.17
N ASP A 58 10.77 6.68 2.48
CA ASP A 58 10.92 5.62 3.47
C ASP A 58 9.51 5.23 3.95
N PHE A 59 9.03 4.05 3.53
CA PHE A 59 7.72 3.54 3.91
C PHE A 59 7.82 2.07 4.36
N GLY A 60 6.98 1.70 5.32
CA GLY A 60 6.75 0.33 5.74
C GLY A 60 5.33 -0.08 5.40
N ALA A 61 5.16 -1.30 4.88
CA ALA A 61 3.83 -1.89 4.70
C ALA A 61 3.89 -3.37 5.04
N GLY A 62 2.86 -3.88 5.71
CA GLY A 62 2.85 -5.26 6.17
C GLY A 62 1.49 -5.74 6.65
N TRP A 63 1.43 -7.04 6.90
CA TRP A 63 0.28 -7.71 7.49
C TRP A 63 0.55 -7.99 8.97
N THR A 64 -0.29 -7.46 9.85
CA THR A 64 -0.05 -7.51 11.31
C THR A 64 -0.81 -8.67 11.99
N ASP A 65 -2.04 -8.98 11.56
CA ASP A 65 -2.84 -10.11 12.06
C ASP A 65 -3.28 -11.04 10.92
N TYR A 66 -3.03 -12.34 11.06
CA TYR A 66 -3.43 -13.35 10.07
C TYR A 66 -4.95 -13.54 9.97
N ARG A 67 -5.71 -13.16 11.01
CA ARG A 67 -7.17 -13.32 11.06
C ARG A 67 -7.91 -12.20 10.37
N SER A 68 -7.22 -11.10 10.10
CA SER A 68 -7.83 -9.85 9.66
C SER A 68 -8.32 -9.92 8.20
N TRP A 69 -7.64 -10.68 7.34
CA TRP A 69 -7.94 -10.77 5.91
C TRP A 69 -7.98 -12.23 5.47
N TYR A 70 -9.06 -12.61 4.81
CA TYR A 70 -9.24 -13.96 4.30
C TYR A 70 -9.83 -13.96 2.89
N THR A 71 -9.25 -14.80 2.05
CA THR A 71 -9.70 -15.04 0.67
C THR A 71 -10.03 -16.52 0.51
N ASN A 72 -11.20 -16.80 -0.05
CA ASN A 72 -11.55 -18.11 -0.55
C ASN A 72 -11.61 -18.06 -2.08
N PRO A 73 -10.86 -18.90 -2.80
CA PRO A 73 -10.83 -18.89 -4.27
C PRO A 73 -12.06 -19.54 -4.94
N GLY A 74 -13.08 -19.89 -4.17
CA GLY A 74 -14.20 -20.73 -4.60
C GLY A 74 -13.97 -22.19 -4.23
N ALA A 75 -15.04 -22.87 -3.80
CA ALA A 75 -15.05 -24.32 -3.63
C ALA A 75 -15.07 -25.05 -4.99
#